data_AF-A0AAU2UP97-F1
#
_entry.id   AF-A0AAU2UP97-F1
#
_cell.length_a   1.000
_cell.length_b   1.000
_cell.length_c   1.000
_cell.angle_alpha   90.00
_cell.angle_beta   90.00
_cell.angle_gamma   90.00
#
_symmetry.space_group_name_H-M   'P 1'
#
loop_
_entity.id
_entity.type
_entity.pdbx_description
1 polymer ?
#
loop_
_entity_poly.entity_id
_entity_poly.type
_entity_poly.pdbx_seq_one_letter_code
_entity_poly.pdbx_strand_id
1 'polypeptide(L)'
;MITAKPAPLVAADSSCITLSGQGTTAAPLSAAPRLDPNPTNLLACGPAGLLLAGGTGGTVATGCGLTGDGSTGSPVTAATKAWPHPCTIDTTAGGVYCDSTGVLRSEPRTRVSNASTDGNQAYPATAVPAGSDVVVTTKTLNMNNPDTCRPALAWVVVSIDVDFTLPANSSAVAGIGADDMQAFVNRGSSTATGVHTQVTKSWRRSIPAGGTLTEPLEITMGRGTGGATYTRIQWSIQALIISA
;
A
#
# COMPACT_ATOMS: atom_id res chain seq x y z
N MET A 1 55.76 -43.78 52.72
CA MET A 1 54.30 -43.72 52.52
C MET A 1 54.02 -44.16 51.10
N ILE A 2 53.46 -45.36 50.91
CA ILE A 2 53.05 -45.82 49.58
C ILE A 2 51.61 -45.34 49.40
N THR A 3 51.42 -44.28 48.62
CA THR A 3 50.08 -43.81 48.22
C THR A 3 49.44 -44.92 47.40
N ALA A 4 48.40 -45.56 47.92
CA ALA A 4 47.70 -46.62 47.21
C ALA A 4 47.29 -46.10 45.83
N LYS A 5 47.64 -46.84 44.78
CA LYS A 5 47.23 -46.55 43.40
C LYS A 5 45.69 -46.44 43.42
N PRO A 6 45.10 -45.32 42.94
CA PRO A 6 43.64 -45.20 42.86
C PRO A 6 43.06 -46.43 42.17
N ALA A 7 42.02 -47.01 42.77
CA ALA A 7 41.30 -48.10 42.14
C ALA A 7 40.83 -47.65 40.74
N PRO A 8 40.87 -48.52 39.71
CA PRO A 8 40.37 -48.17 38.39
C PRO A 8 38.95 -47.65 38.50
N LEU A 9 38.66 -46.52 37.83
CA LEU A 9 37.30 -46.01 37.73
C LEU A 9 36.47 -47.04 36.96
N VAL A 10 35.55 -47.71 37.64
CA VAL A 10 34.59 -48.62 37.00
C VAL A 10 33.42 -47.76 36.51
N ALA A 11 33.57 -47.22 35.30
CA ALA A 11 32.47 -46.56 34.62
C ALA A 11 31.70 -47.61 33.81
N ALA A 12 30.40 -47.75 34.07
CA ALA A 12 29.54 -48.66 33.32
C ALA A 12 29.04 -47.99 32.04
N ASP A 13 28.78 -48.79 31.01
CA ASP A 13 28.05 -48.35 29.83
C ASP A 13 26.72 -47.70 30.22
N SER A 14 26.26 -46.78 29.38
CA SER A 14 24.90 -46.26 29.45
C SER A 14 24.12 -46.66 28.21
N SER A 15 22.83 -46.33 28.18
CA SER A 15 22.02 -46.43 26.96
C SER A 15 22.58 -45.60 25.81
N CYS A 16 23.38 -44.56 26.09
CA CYS A 16 23.83 -43.57 25.11
C CYS A 16 25.33 -43.61 24.81
N ILE A 17 26.16 -44.22 25.67
CA ILE A 17 27.61 -44.26 25.55
C ILE A 17 28.10 -45.68 25.86
N THR A 18 28.90 -46.25 24.96
CA THR A 18 29.71 -47.45 25.19
C THR A 18 31.10 -47.01 25.62
N LEU A 19 31.58 -47.53 26.75
CA LEU A 19 32.91 -47.31 27.28
C LEU A 19 33.80 -48.53 26.97
N SER A 20 35.06 -48.28 26.66
CA SER A 20 36.07 -49.32 26.43
C SER A 20 37.41 -48.91 27.01
N GLY A 21 38.31 -49.88 27.23
CA GLY A 21 39.57 -49.65 27.95
C GLY A 21 39.42 -49.77 29.46
N GLN A 22 40.54 -49.68 30.18
CA GLN A 22 40.60 -50.00 31.63
C GLN A 22 40.77 -48.76 32.50
N GLY A 23 40.72 -47.55 31.93
CA GLY A 23 40.90 -46.30 32.67
C GLY A 23 42.29 -46.14 33.30
N THR A 24 43.30 -46.84 32.80
CA THR A 24 44.69 -46.73 33.26
C THR A 24 45.54 -45.96 32.25
N THR A 25 46.71 -45.46 32.64
CA THR A 25 47.62 -44.78 31.71
C THR A 25 48.04 -45.66 30.52
N ALA A 26 48.17 -46.98 30.75
CA ALA A 26 48.53 -47.94 29.69
C ALA A 26 47.33 -48.44 28.87
N ALA A 27 46.10 -48.24 29.37
CA ALA A 27 44.86 -48.58 28.68
C ALA A 27 43.78 -47.54 29.05
N PRO A 28 43.83 -46.33 28.44
CA PRO A 28 42.91 -45.25 28.75
C PRO A 28 41.45 -45.64 28.50
N LEU A 29 40.53 -45.00 29.22
CA LEU A 29 39.10 -45.15 28.94
C LEU A 29 38.77 -44.40 27.64
N SER A 30 38.05 -45.05 26.73
CA SER A 30 37.51 -44.48 25.50
C SER A 30 35.99 -44.54 25.55
N ALA A 31 35.33 -43.44 25.19
CA ALA A 31 33.87 -43.34 25.16
C ALA A 31 33.39 -43.18 23.72
N ALA A 32 32.51 -44.07 23.28
CA ALA A 32 31.88 -44.04 21.97
C ALA A 32 30.37 -43.84 22.14
N PRO A 33 29.74 -42.88 21.45
CA PRO A 33 28.29 -42.74 21.47
C PRO A 33 27.63 -43.97 20.83
N ARG A 34 26.53 -44.41 21.43
CA ARG A 34 25.65 -45.43 20.85
C ARG A 34 24.64 -44.73 19.97
N LEU A 35 24.75 -44.96 18.67
CA LEU A 35 23.82 -44.43 17.69
C LEU A 35 22.61 -45.36 17.59
N ASP A 36 21.41 -44.78 17.56
CA ASP A 36 20.18 -45.52 17.30
C ASP A 36 20.30 -46.18 15.91
N PRO A 37 20.14 -47.52 15.79
CA PRO A 37 20.20 -48.21 14.51
C PRO A 37 18.98 -47.93 13.61
N ASN A 38 18.00 -47.15 14.05
CA ASN A 38 16.88 -46.70 13.23
C ASN A 38 17.40 -46.10 11.91
N PRO A 39 16.94 -46.58 10.74
CA PRO A 39 17.39 -46.08 9.44
C PRO A 39 17.08 -44.60 9.19
N THR A 40 16.22 -43.95 9.99
CA THR A 40 15.97 -42.51 9.95
C THR A 40 16.87 -41.70 10.88
N ASN A 41 17.73 -42.35 11.69
CA ASN A 41 18.72 -41.66 12.49
C ASN A 41 19.83 -41.14 11.59
N LEU A 42 19.97 -39.83 11.53
CA LEU A 42 20.93 -39.17 10.66
C LEU A 42 22.30 -39.01 11.33
N LEU A 43 22.49 -39.36 12.61
CA LEU A 43 23.79 -39.25 13.27
C LEU A 43 24.71 -40.42 12.89
N ALA A 44 25.99 -40.13 12.62
CA ALA A 44 27.06 -41.11 12.40
C ALA A 44 28.39 -40.70 13.03
N CYS A 45 29.20 -41.68 13.37
CA CYS A 45 30.59 -41.44 13.78
C CYS A 45 31.53 -41.58 12.59
N GLY A 46 32.37 -40.57 12.37
CA GLY A 46 33.47 -40.59 11.41
C GLY A 46 34.82 -40.45 12.11
N PRO A 47 35.94 -40.49 11.36
CA PRO A 47 37.29 -40.37 11.92
C PRO A 47 37.55 -39.08 12.72
N ALA A 48 36.75 -38.03 12.48
CA ALA A 48 36.81 -36.74 13.17
C ALA A 48 35.80 -36.58 14.31
N GLY A 49 35.03 -37.62 14.65
CA GLY A 49 34.02 -37.60 15.72
C GLY A 49 32.58 -37.83 15.22
N LEU A 50 31.60 -37.41 16.03
CA LEU A 50 30.18 -37.51 15.72
C LEU A 50 29.78 -36.44 14.69
N LEU A 51 29.14 -36.87 13.60
CA LEU A 51 28.57 -36.03 12.55
C LEU A 51 27.12 -36.46 12.27
N LEU A 52 26.46 -35.76 11.36
CA LEU A 52 25.21 -36.18 10.76
C LEU A 52 25.54 -36.92 9.43
N ALA A 53 25.56 -38.26 9.40
CA ALA A 53 25.71 -39.02 8.14
C ALA A 53 24.51 -38.78 7.21
N GLY A 54 24.81 -38.59 5.94
CA GLY A 54 23.85 -38.03 4.97
C GLY A 54 23.87 -36.50 4.97
N GLY A 55 24.74 -35.87 5.76
CA GLY A 55 25.01 -34.44 5.73
C GLY A 55 25.81 -34.02 4.49
N THR A 56 25.19 -34.11 3.31
CA THR A 56 25.29 -33.06 2.28
C THR A 56 24.53 -31.81 2.75
N GLY A 57 24.66 -31.43 4.03
CA GLY A 57 23.60 -30.76 4.79
C GLY A 57 22.39 -31.69 4.90
N GLY A 58 21.84 -31.94 6.10
CA GLY A 58 20.46 -32.43 6.13
C GLY A 58 19.67 -31.44 5.29
N THR A 59 19.03 -31.90 4.20
CA THR A 59 18.43 -31.01 3.21
C THR A 59 17.62 -29.98 3.97
N VAL A 60 18.13 -28.74 4.03
CA VAL A 60 17.37 -27.71 4.72
C VAL A 60 16.10 -27.62 3.92
N ALA A 61 14.96 -27.92 4.56
CA ALA A 61 13.68 -27.64 3.95
C ALA A 61 13.64 -26.12 3.80
N THR A 62 14.08 -25.64 2.64
CA THR A 62 14.16 -24.21 2.38
C THR A 62 12.74 -23.71 2.23
N GLY A 63 12.41 -22.71 3.05
CA GLY A 63 11.20 -21.92 2.87
C GLY A 63 11.28 -21.08 1.60
N CYS A 64 10.23 -20.30 1.36
CA CYS A 64 10.13 -19.50 0.16
C CYS A 64 11.28 -18.50 -0.02
N GLY A 65 11.77 -18.38 -1.25
CA GLY A 65 12.89 -17.52 -1.65
C GLY A 65 14.22 -17.81 -0.97
N LEU A 66 14.36 -18.97 -0.32
CA LEU A 66 15.64 -19.48 0.15
C LEU A 66 16.20 -20.47 -0.86
N THR A 67 17.47 -20.33 -1.20
CA THR A 67 18.23 -21.24 -2.04
C THR A 67 19.45 -21.77 -1.28
N GLY A 68 19.97 -22.92 -1.69
CA GLY A 68 21.08 -23.61 -1.02
C GLY A 68 20.62 -24.80 -0.19
N ASP A 69 21.52 -25.75 0.04
CA ASP A 69 21.25 -26.99 0.78
C ASP A 69 21.73 -26.93 2.24
N GLY A 70 22.36 -25.82 2.63
CA GLY A 70 22.92 -25.62 3.97
C GLY A 70 24.30 -26.24 4.16
N SER A 71 24.88 -26.81 3.10
CA SER A 71 26.30 -27.19 3.09
C SER A 71 27.20 -25.96 3.04
N THR A 72 28.49 -26.15 3.33
CA THR A 72 29.51 -25.10 3.18
C THR A 72 29.68 -24.65 1.72
N GLY A 73 29.40 -25.53 0.76
CA GLY A 73 29.47 -25.25 -0.68
C GLY A 73 28.20 -24.59 -1.25
N SER A 74 27.06 -24.74 -0.56
CA SER A 74 25.80 -24.09 -0.92
C SER A 74 25.02 -23.65 0.34
N PRO A 75 25.50 -22.61 1.04
CA PRO A 75 24.82 -22.09 2.22
C PRO A 75 23.39 -21.65 1.89
N VAL A 76 22.48 -21.76 2.86
CA VAL A 76 21.12 -21.23 2.69
C VAL A 76 21.18 -19.71 2.60
N THR A 77 20.70 -19.16 1.50
CA THR A 77 20.71 -17.72 1.20
C THR A 77 19.35 -17.26 0.71
N ALA A 78 18.99 -16.02 1.04
CA ALA A 78 17.88 -15.32 0.41
C ALA A 78 18.43 -14.40 -0.69
N ALA A 79 17.70 -14.28 -1.80
CA ALA A 79 18.01 -13.27 -2.80
C ALA A 79 17.64 -11.87 -2.28
N THR A 80 18.58 -11.19 -1.62
CA THR A 80 18.40 -9.84 -1.06
C THR A 80 18.98 -8.77 -1.97
N LYS A 81 18.61 -7.51 -1.72
CA LYS A 81 19.23 -6.32 -2.30
C LYS A 81 19.49 -5.31 -1.20
N ALA A 82 20.50 -4.44 -1.39
CA ALA A 82 20.73 -3.32 -0.50
C ALA A 82 19.49 -2.40 -0.49
N TRP A 83 19.13 -1.92 0.69
CA TRP A 83 18.05 -0.95 0.86
C TRP A 83 18.48 0.41 0.26
N PRO A 84 17.81 0.89 -0.80
CA PRO A 84 18.30 2.06 -1.54
C PRO A 84 17.81 3.39 -0.96
N HIS A 85 17.08 3.37 0.17
CA HIS A 85 16.43 4.55 0.74
C HIS A 85 17.18 5.04 2.00
N PRO A 86 17.10 6.35 2.30
CA PRO A 86 17.77 6.93 3.46
C PRO A 86 17.10 6.61 4.80
N CYS A 87 15.82 6.22 4.80
CA CYS A 87 15.12 5.78 6.01
C CYS A 87 15.56 4.37 6.42
N THR A 88 15.37 3.99 7.69
CA THR A 88 15.69 2.61 8.12
C THR A 88 14.68 1.61 7.58
N ILE A 89 15.17 0.46 7.13
CA ILE A 89 14.36 -0.66 6.66
C ILE A 89 13.51 -1.25 7.80
N ASP A 90 14.04 -1.26 9.03
CA ASP A 90 13.42 -1.90 10.20
C ASP A 90 12.07 -1.29 10.61
N THR A 91 11.80 -0.05 10.18
CA THR A 91 10.56 0.66 10.53
C THR A 91 9.68 1.02 9.34
N THR A 92 10.17 0.84 8.11
CA THR A 92 9.53 1.40 6.91
C THR A 92 9.22 0.33 5.85
N ALA A 93 9.86 -0.84 5.91
CA ALA A 93 9.61 -1.88 4.93
C ALA A 93 8.18 -2.42 5.02
N GLY A 94 7.59 -2.69 3.85
CA GLY A 94 6.35 -3.43 3.73
C GLY A 94 6.53 -4.94 3.92
N GLY A 95 5.43 -5.67 3.85
CA GLY A 95 5.45 -7.13 3.98
C GLY A 95 6.14 -7.84 2.79
N VAL A 96 6.76 -8.97 3.09
CA VAL A 96 7.25 -9.94 2.08
C VAL A 96 6.48 -11.24 2.25
N TYR A 97 5.93 -11.75 1.17
CA TYR A 97 5.02 -12.89 1.13
C TYR A 97 5.53 -13.95 0.18
N CYS A 98 5.19 -15.20 0.44
CA CYS A 98 5.46 -16.31 -0.47
C CYS A 98 4.30 -16.50 -1.44
N ASP A 99 4.59 -16.63 -2.74
CA ASP A 99 3.60 -17.10 -3.71
C ASP A 99 3.55 -18.63 -3.80
N SER A 100 2.56 -19.16 -4.52
CA SER A 100 2.36 -20.61 -4.68
C SER A 100 3.50 -21.33 -5.41
N THR A 101 4.45 -20.59 -5.99
CA THR A 101 5.64 -21.13 -6.66
C THR A 101 6.89 -21.07 -5.77
N GLY A 102 6.76 -20.61 -4.52
CA GLY A 102 7.87 -20.50 -3.58
C GLY A 102 8.70 -19.22 -3.74
N VAL A 103 8.25 -18.24 -4.53
CA VAL A 103 8.98 -16.99 -4.75
C VAL A 103 8.53 -15.92 -3.75
N LEU A 104 9.48 -15.17 -3.21
CA LEU A 104 9.19 -14.02 -2.35
C LEU A 104 8.70 -12.82 -3.19
N ARG A 105 7.57 -12.27 -2.79
CA ARG A 105 6.92 -11.10 -3.40
C ARG A 105 6.71 -10.02 -2.34
N SER A 106 6.77 -8.76 -2.73
CA SER A 106 6.36 -7.65 -1.87
C SER A 106 4.91 -7.29 -2.12
N GLU A 107 4.40 -6.36 -1.32
CA GLU A 107 3.14 -5.67 -1.59
C GLU A 107 3.14 -5.02 -2.99
N PRO A 108 1.95 -4.86 -3.62
CA PRO A 108 1.86 -4.17 -4.90
C PRO A 108 2.39 -2.73 -4.80
N ARG A 109 3.05 -2.26 -5.86
CA ARG A 109 3.53 -0.88 -5.91
C ARG A 109 2.37 0.10 -5.85
N THR A 110 2.59 1.26 -5.24
CA THR A 110 1.65 2.39 -5.30
C THR A 110 1.32 2.71 -6.75
N ARG A 111 0.04 2.90 -7.05
CA ARG A 111 -0.40 3.38 -8.38
C ARG A 111 -0.99 4.77 -8.25
N VAL A 112 -0.58 5.64 -9.17
CA VAL A 112 -1.12 6.99 -9.32
C VAL A 112 -1.77 7.07 -10.70
N SER A 113 -3.00 7.57 -10.76
CA SER A 113 -3.70 7.88 -12.00
C SER A 113 -4.40 9.23 -11.87
N ASN A 114 -4.89 9.74 -12.99
CA ASN A 114 -5.72 10.93 -13.03
C ASN A 114 -6.98 10.67 -13.83
N ALA A 115 -8.01 11.47 -13.55
CA ALA A 115 -9.20 11.57 -14.37
C ALA A 115 -9.59 13.04 -14.44
N SER A 116 -10.00 13.51 -15.61
CA SER A 116 -10.47 14.88 -15.76
C SER A 116 -11.55 14.99 -16.81
N THR A 117 -12.40 15.98 -16.65
CA THR A 117 -13.31 16.43 -17.67
C THR A 117 -13.50 17.94 -17.49
N ASP A 118 -13.70 18.65 -18.59
CA ASP A 118 -13.93 20.09 -18.60
C ASP A 118 -14.85 20.46 -19.76
N GLY A 119 -15.40 21.67 -19.69
CA GLY A 119 -16.26 22.14 -20.76
C GLY A 119 -16.63 23.60 -20.62
N ASN A 120 -17.14 24.13 -21.72
CA ASN A 120 -17.69 25.47 -21.82
C ASN A 120 -19.02 25.37 -22.58
N GLN A 121 -20.12 25.70 -21.91
CA GLN A 121 -21.46 25.59 -22.47
C GLN A 121 -22.10 26.97 -22.52
N ALA A 122 -22.52 27.37 -23.72
CA ALA A 122 -23.35 28.54 -23.93
C ALA A 122 -24.83 28.20 -23.66
N TYR A 123 -25.57 29.20 -23.18
CA TYR A 123 -27.00 29.16 -22.93
C TYR A 123 -27.65 30.37 -23.61
N PRO A 124 -28.91 30.26 -24.07
CA PRO A 124 -29.73 31.45 -24.27
C PRO A 124 -29.74 32.30 -22.99
N ALA A 125 -30.10 33.58 -23.08
CA ALA A 125 -30.23 34.44 -21.89
C ALA A 125 -31.27 33.85 -20.91
N THR A 126 -30.79 33.03 -19.98
CA THR A 126 -31.61 32.19 -19.13
C THR A 126 -31.75 32.87 -17.78
N ALA A 127 -32.98 33.01 -17.30
CA ALA A 127 -33.22 33.66 -16.01
C ALA A 127 -32.48 32.95 -14.88
N VAL A 128 -31.83 33.73 -14.02
CA VAL A 128 -31.28 33.20 -12.76
C VAL A 128 -32.46 32.88 -11.84
N PRO A 129 -32.55 31.67 -11.25
CA PRO A 129 -33.63 31.31 -10.34
C PRO A 129 -33.72 32.25 -9.13
N ALA A 130 -34.95 32.58 -8.70
CA ALA A 130 -35.17 33.44 -7.54
C ALA A 130 -34.92 32.73 -6.19
N GLY A 131 -35.04 31.40 -6.15
CA GLY A 131 -34.69 30.57 -4.98
C GLY A 131 -33.18 30.54 -4.69
N SER A 132 -32.78 29.85 -3.63
CA SER A 132 -31.36 29.55 -3.34
C SER A 132 -31.01 28.15 -3.82
N ASP A 133 -29.74 27.92 -4.18
CA ASP A 133 -29.17 26.61 -4.51
C ASP A 133 -29.97 25.77 -5.53
N VAL A 134 -30.54 26.42 -6.55
CA VAL A 134 -31.27 25.70 -7.60
C VAL A 134 -30.27 25.11 -8.58
N VAL A 135 -30.21 23.78 -8.67
CA VAL A 135 -29.36 23.07 -9.65
C VAL A 135 -29.83 23.40 -11.06
N VAL A 136 -28.94 24.01 -11.85
CA VAL A 136 -29.21 24.35 -13.26
C VAL A 136 -28.56 23.36 -14.23
N THR A 137 -27.47 22.71 -13.81
CA THR A 137 -26.85 21.62 -14.57
C THR A 137 -25.99 20.75 -13.65
N THR A 138 -25.83 19.49 -14.03
CA THR A 138 -24.92 18.55 -13.37
C THR A 138 -23.92 18.04 -14.39
N LYS A 139 -22.64 18.04 -14.02
CA LYS A 139 -21.55 17.41 -14.78
C LYS A 139 -20.99 16.25 -13.96
N THR A 140 -20.42 15.25 -14.61
CA THR A 140 -19.97 14.04 -13.91
C THR A 140 -18.58 13.64 -14.37
N LEU A 141 -17.75 13.20 -13.42
CA LEU A 141 -16.47 12.55 -13.69
C LEU A 141 -16.50 11.12 -13.17
N ASN A 142 -16.17 10.16 -14.03
CA ASN A 142 -15.93 8.78 -13.61
C ASN A 142 -14.46 8.61 -13.25
N MET A 143 -14.21 8.18 -12.01
CA MET A 143 -12.88 7.92 -11.47
C MET A 143 -12.73 6.43 -11.23
N ASN A 144 -11.72 5.81 -11.85
CA ASN A 144 -11.45 4.37 -11.73
C ASN A 144 -10.21 4.14 -10.87
N ASN A 145 -10.31 3.21 -9.92
CA ASN A 145 -9.16 2.72 -9.18
C ASN A 145 -8.54 1.51 -9.93
N PRO A 146 -7.34 1.66 -10.53
CA PRO A 146 -6.70 0.56 -11.25
C PRO A 146 -6.09 -0.50 -10.30
N ASP A 147 -6.02 -0.25 -9.00
CA ASP A 147 -5.56 -1.22 -8.01
C ASP A 147 -6.70 -2.10 -7.54
N THR A 148 -6.70 -3.37 -7.94
CA THR A 148 -7.71 -4.37 -7.57
C THR A 148 -7.56 -4.90 -6.14
N CYS A 149 -6.48 -4.55 -5.45
CA CYS A 149 -6.12 -5.09 -4.14
C CYS A 149 -6.32 -4.07 -3.00
N ARG A 150 -6.22 -2.77 -3.28
CA ARG A 150 -6.31 -1.70 -2.27
C ARG A 150 -7.30 -0.60 -2.66
N PRO A 151 -7.99 0.01 -1.70
CA PRO A 151 -8.76 1.21 -1.97
C PRO A 151 -7.83 2.36 -2.39
N ALA A 152 -8.37 3.30 -3.17
CA ALA A 152 -7.67 4.52 -3.55
C ALA A 152 -8.25 5.74 -2.83
N LEU A 153 -7.38 6.71 -2.56
CA LEU A 153 -7.75 8.08 -2.23
C LEU A 153 -7.81 8.88 -3.53
N ALA A 154 -8.93 9.56 -3.79
CA ALA A 154 -9.03 10.54 -4.87
C ALA A 154 -9.10 11.95 -4.28
N TRP A 155 -8.18 12.82 -4.69
CA TRP A 155 -8.24 14.25 -4.41
C TRP A 155 -8.92 14.94 -5.59
N VAL A 156 -10.14 15.43 -5.37
CA VAL A 156 -11.00 16.03 -6.39
C VAL A 156 -10.91 17.55 -6.28
N VAL A 157 -10.75 18.20 -7.41
CA VAL A 157 -10.82 19.65 -7.58
C VAL A 157 -11.88 19.94 -8.63
N VAL A 158 -12.84 20.79 -8.29
CA VAL A 158 -13.86 21.29 -9.21
C VAL A 158 -13.74 22.79 -9.33
N SER A 159 -13.99 23.30 -10.54
CA SER A 159 -14.09 24.73 -10.78
C SER A 159 -15.30 25.04 -11.63
N ILE A 160 -15.89 26.22 -11.40
CA ILE A 160 -16.92 26.79 -12.27
C ILE A 160 -16.60 28.25 -12.56
N ASP A 161 -16.99 28.72 -13.74
CA ASP A 161 -17.01 30.12 -14.13
C ASP A 161 -18.35 30.40 -14.84
N VAL A 162 -19.09 31.39 -14.36
CA VAL A 162 -20.47 31.65 -14.78
C VAL A 162 -20.61 33.10 -15.23
N ASP A 163 -21.05 33.29 -16.47
CA ASP A 163 -21.28 34.62 -17.03
C ASP A 163 -22.69 35.09 -16.72
N PHE A 164 -22.79 36.16 -15.94
CA PHE A 164 -24.04 36.85 -15.66
C PHE A 164 -24.21 38.11 -16.52
N THR A 165 -25.46 38.37 -16.87
CA THR A 165 -25.96 39.69 -17.26
C THR A 165 -26.89 40.19 -16.17
N LEU A 166 -26.51 41.32 -15.57
CA LEU A 166 -27.15 41.91 -14.39
C LEU A 166 -27.73 43.28 -14.76
N PRO A 167 -29.06 43.40 -15.00
CA PRO A 167 -29.71 44.70 -15.14
C PRO A 167 -29.50 45.61 -13.93
N ALA A 168 -29.90 46.88 -14.06
CA ALA A 168 -29.88 47.81 -12.94
C ALA A 168 -30.68 47.26 -11.74
N ASN A 169 -30.12 47.36 -10.53
CA ASN A 169 -30.73 46.88 -9.28
C ASN A 169 -31.05 45.37 -9.26
N SER A 170 -30.20 44.55 -9.88
CA SER A 170 -30.35 43.09 -9.92
C SER A 170 -29.27 42.36 -9.11
N SER A 171 -29.49 41.07 -8.86
CA SER A 171 -28.54 40.17 -8.20
C SER A 171 -28.57 38.78 -8.82
N ALA A 172 -27.46 38.07 -8.69
CA ALA A 172 -27.34 36.66 -9.02
C ALA A 172 -26.31 35.97 -8.12
N VAL A 173 -26.49 34.68 -7.92
CA VAL A 173 -25.57 33.80 -7.21
C VAL A 173 -25.28 32.57 -8.05
N ALA A 174 -24.03 32.11 -7.99
CA ALA A 174 -23.62 30.80 -8.48
C ALA A 174 -22.96 30.01 -7.35
N GLY A 175 -23.19 28.70 -7.34
CA GLY A 175 -22.76 27.80 -6.29
C GLY A 175 -22.34 26.42 -6.80
N ILE A 176 -21.79 25.64 -5.88
CA ILE A 176 -21.38 24.24 -6.11
C ILE A 176 -22.04 23.37 -5.04
N GLY A 177 -22.96 22.51 -5.46
CA GLY A 177 -23.81 21.75 -4.53
C GLY A 177 -24.67 22.68 -3.69
N ALA A 178 -24.64 22.52 -2.36
CA ALA A 178 -25.43 23.32 -1.42
C ALA A 178 -24.71 24.59 -0.91
N ASP A 179 -23.60 24.99 -1.54
CA ASP A 179 -22.83 26.17 -1.13
C ASP A 179 -22.91 27.28 -2.19
N ASP A 180 -23.41 28.44 -1.78
CA ASP A 180 -23.27 29.70 -2.50
C ASP A 180 -21.78 30.10 -2.57
N MET A 181 -21.18 30.01 -3.75
CA MET A 181 -19.73 30.28 -3.91
C MET A 181 -19.45 31.74 -4.26
N GLN A 182 -20.36 32.40 -4.96
CA GLN A 182 -20.23 33.80 -5.37
C GLN A 182 -21.57 34.49 -5.48
N ALA A 183 -21.62 35.74 -5.01
CA ALA A 183 -22.80 36.59 -5.10
C ALA A 183 -22.44 37.93 -5.75
N PHE A 184 -23.19 38.29 -6.80
CA PHE A 184 -23.06 39.57 -7.49
C PHE A 184 -24.33 40.40 -7.30
N VAL A 185 -24.15 41.70 -7.07
CA VAL A 185 -25.24 42.66 -6.97
C VAL A 185 -24.89 43.88 -7.80
N ASN A 186 -25.72 44.20 -8.79
CA ASN A 186 -25.58 45.43 -9.56
C ASN A 186 -26.46 46.52 -8.93
N ARG A 187 -25.83 47.43 -8.17
CA ARG A 187 -26.49 48.62 -7.59
C ARG A 187 -26.40 49.85 -8.51
N GLY A 188 -25.87 49.69 -9.72
CA GLY A 188 -25.80 50.74 -10.71
C GLY A 188 -27.13 50.98 -11.42
N SER A 189 -27.14 51.99 -12.29
CA SER A 189 -28.30 52.39 -13.09
C SER A 189 -28.34 51.77 -14.50
N SER A 190 -27.31 51.00 -14.87
CA SER A 190 -27.19 50.35 -16.18
C SER A 190 -26.95 48.85 -16.05
N THR A 191 -27.18 48.10 -17.13
CA THR A 191 -26.90 46.66 -17.18
C THR A 191 -25.39 46.40 -17.22
N ALA A 192 -24.92 45.52 -16.33
CA ALA A 192 -23.59 44.93 -16.41
C ALA A 192 -23.66 43.60 -17.17
N THR A 193 -22.77 43.39 -18.13
CA THR A 193 -22.74 42.17 -18.98
C THR A 193 -21.40 41.47 -18.80
N GLY A 194 -21.40 40.14 -18.92
CA GLY A 194 -20.18 39.34 -18.73
C GLY A 194 -19.62 39.48 -17.31
N VAL A 195 -20.48 39.58 -16.30
CA VAL A 195 -20.04 39.62 -14.90
C VAL A 195 -19.74 38.18 -14.49
N HIS A 196 -18.48 37.87 -14.23
CA HIS A 196 -18.07 36.51 -13.90
C HIS A 196 -16.85 36.48 -12.97
N THR A 197 -16.68 35.36 -12.27
CA THR A 197 -15.47 35.01 -11.52
C THR A 197 -15.39 33.49 -11.47
N GLN A 198 -14.17 32.98 -11.60
CA GLN A 198 -13.90 31.56 -11.46
C GLN A 198 -13.73 31.19 -9.99
N VAL A 199 -14.50 30.22 -9.52
CA VAL A 199 -14.43 29.69 -8.15
C VAL A 199 -14.05 28.21 -8.18
N THR A 200 -13.38 27.75 -7.12
CA THR A 200 -12.87 26.39 -7.02
C THR A 200 -13.18 25.80 -5.65
N LYS A 201 -13.49 24.51 -5.62
CA LYS A 201 -13.68 23.72 -4.40
C LYS A 201 -12.92 22.41 -4.54
N SER A 202 -12.41 21.88 -3.42
CA SER A 202 -11.70 20.60 -3.42
C SER A 202 -12.10 19.74 -2.23
N TRP A 203 -12.03 18.44 -2.41
CA TRP A 203 -12.32 17.46 -1.36
C TRP A 203 -11.68 16.11 -1.69
N ARG A 204 -11.73 15.21 -0.71
CA ARG A 204 -11.28 13.83 -0.87
C ARG A 204 -12.45 12.87 -1.05
N ARG A 205 -12.19 11.78 -1.79
CA ARG A 205 -13.06 10.61 -1.91
C ARG A 205 -12.26 9.33 -1.70
N SER A 206 -12.96 8.25 -1.38
CA SER A 206 -12.40 6.91 -1.38
C SER A 206 -13.05 6.09 -2.50
N ILE A 207 -12.23 5.39 -3.26
CA ILE A 207 -12.67 4.49 -4.33
C ILE A 207 -12.31 3.07 -3.89
N PRO A 208 -13.25 2.11 -3.84
CA PRO A 208 -12.94 0.72 -3.51
C PRO A 208 -11.85 0.11 -4.39
N ALA A 209 -11.23 -0.97 -3.93
CA ALA A 209 -10.28 -1.73 -4.72
C ALA A 209 -10.91 -2.20 -6.04
N GLY A 210 -10.29 -1.88 -7.17
CA GLY A 210 -10.77 -2.16 -8.53
C GLY A 210 -12.08 -1.46 -8.91
N GLY A 211 -12.58 -0.57 -8.05
CA GLY A 211 -13.89 0.06 -8.20
C GLY A 211 -13.87 1.34 -9.03
N THR A 212 -15.08 1.86 -9.26
CA THR A 212 -15.35 3.15 -9.89
C THR A 212 -16.16 4.03 -8.95
N LEU A 213 -15.85 5.32 -8.92
CA LEU A 213 -16.67 6.35 -8.28
C LEU A 213 -17.06 7.41 -9.31
N THR A 214 -18.34 7.73 -9.39
CA THR A 214 -18.84 8.85 -10.19
C THR A 214 -18.98 10.08 -9.30
N GLU A 215 -18.23 11.14 -9.60
CA GLU A 215 -18.32 12.42 -8.90
C GLU A 215 -19.27 13.37 -9.63
N PRO A 216 -20.36 13.81 -8.99
CA PRO A 216 -21.21 14.86 -9.53
C PRO A 216 -20.67 16.26 -9.18
N LEU A 217 -20.63 17.14 -10.18
CA LEU A 217 -20.53 18.58 -10.02
C LEU A 217 -21.90 19.18 -10.29
N GLU A 218 -22.65 19.44 -9.23
CA GLU A 218 -23.92 20.17 -9.28
C GLU A 218 -23.61 21.67 -9.30
N ILE A 219 -23.94 22.32 -10.40
CA ILE A 219 -23.79 23.77 -10.56
C ILE A 219 -25.13 24.39 -10.20
N THR A 220 -25.14 25.17 -9.13
CA THR A 220 -26.34 25.81 -8.63
C THR A 220 -26.35 27.30 -8.95
N MET A 221 -27.55 27.84 -9.09
CA MET A 221 -27.78 29.26 -9.22
C MET A 221 -28.88 29.70 -8.26
N GLY A 222 -28.89 30.96 -7.89
CA GLY A 222 -29.93 31.46 -7.02
C GLY A 222 -29.95 32.97 -6.87
N ARG A 223 -30.90 33.42 -6.04
CA ARG A 223 -31.10 34.82 -5.63
C ARG A 223 -31.17 35.76 -6.84
N GLY A 224 -31.70 35.25 -7.95
CA GLY A 224 -31.96 35.99 -9.17
C GLY A 224 -33.02 37.05 -8.94
N THR A 225 -32.68 38.32 -9.13
CA THR A 225 -33.61 39.45 -9.03
C THR A 225 -33.46 40.38 -10.22
N GLY A 226 -34.40 41.31 -10.42
CA GLY A 226 -34.26 42.40 -11.40
C GLY A 226 -34.05 41.96 -12.85
N GLY A 227 -34.44 40.74 -13.23
CA GLY A 227 -34.23 40.20 -14.58
C GLY A 227 -32.82 39.70 -14.86
N ALA A 228 -32.03 39.37 -13.83
CA ALA A 228 -30.71 38.76 -14.01
C ALA A 228 -30.78 37.47 -14.85
N THR A 229 -29.83 37.32 -15.77
CA THR A 229 -29.70 36.14 -16.62
C THR A 229 -28.27 35.61 -16.62
N TYR A 230 -28.09 34.35 -17.02
CA TYR A 230 -26.79 33.77 -17.33
C TYR A 230 -26.77 33.30 -18.78
N THR A 231 -25.57 33.31 -19.39
CA THR A 231 -25.37 32.97 -20.81
C THR A 231 -24.28 31.95 -21.05
N ARG A 232 -23.47 31.64 -20.04
CA ARG A 232 -22.36 30.69 -20.17
C ARG A 232 -22.02 30.07 -18.83
N ILE A 233 -21.64 28.78 -18.88
CA ILE A 233 -21.04 28.07 -17.75
C ILE A 233 -19.81 27.33 -18.26
N GLN A 234 -18.64 27.69 -17.75
CA GLN A 234 -17.43 26.88 -17.85
C GLN A 234 -17.27 26.07 -16.58
N TRP A 235 -16.72 24.87 -16.73
CA TRP A 235 -16.50 23.98 -15.61
C TRP A 235 -15.30 23.08 -15.84
N SER A 236 -14.72 22.59 -14.75
CA SER A 236 -13.75 21.49 -14.76
C SER A 236 -13.95 20.60 -13.53
N ILE A 237 -13.71 19.30 -13.70
CA ILE A 237 -13.58 18.32 -12.62
C ILE A 237 -12.27 17.61 -12.87
N GLN A 238 -11.38 17.63 -11.89
CA GLN A 238 -10.07 16.98 -11.95
C GLN A 238 -9.87 16.12 -10.71
N ALA A 239 -9.29 14.94 -10.88
CA ALA A 239 -8.99 14.05 -9.78
C ALA A 239 -7.59 13.47 -9.90
N LEU A 240 -6.82 13.55 -8.82
CA LEU A 240 -5.61 12.76 -8.61
C LEU A 240 -5.97 11.53 -7.76
N ILE A 241 -5.74 10.34 -8.30
CA ILE A 241 -6.14 9.07 -7.69
C ILE A 241 -4.87 8.33 -7.27
N ILE A 242 -4.78 7.95 -5.99
CA ILE A 242 -3.61 7.32 -5.38
C ILE A 242 -4.05 6.06 -4.64
N SER A 243 -3.48 4.91 -4.99
CA SER A 243 -3.61 3.64 -4.26
C SER A 243 -2.24 3.28 -3.69
N ALA A 244 -2.15 3.14 -2.37
CA ALA A 244 -0.91 2.90 -1.64
C ALA A 244 -1.18 1.93 -0.50
#